data_AF-A3M081-F1
#
_entry.id   AF-A3M081-F1
#
_cell.length_a   1.000
_cell.length_b   1.000
_cell.length_c   1.000
_cell.angle_alpha   90.00
_cell.angle_beta   90.00
_cell.angle_gamma   90.00
#
_symmetry.space_group_name_H-M   'P 1'
#
loop_
_entity.id
_entity.type
_entity.pdbx_description
1 polymer ?
#
loop_
_entity_poly.entity_id
_entity_poly.type
_entity_poly.pdbx_seq_one_letter_code
_entity_poly.pdbx_strand_id
1 'polypeptide(L)'
;SSKQYKIGPPMTKTVILRQTYLSSNGELINPLIWARIDRGFDFKNGEWIGYKRNYFTLVSSFEFPQKELSILENDSVYLLDPEGTQVPVHFFALRLISTCIEDNFEAPLAQHTAKRDRGPSYPPRITPVIPARIPSHLVMKENANIRNLSKLKLFNRYFYLDPQHRKKVKPKSMLNTYPEMEVSRAVNYDRVQYAASFQYRKSPPGKRHYVLRVELLAYPKDMSPITVAYTETPPLIVRGRSPSSY
;
A
#
# COMPACT_ATOMS: atom_id res chain seq x y z
N SER A 1 2.18 22.09 -9.15
CA SER A 1 1.94 22.05 -10.61
C SER A 1 1.43 20.67 -11.00
N SER A 2 0.40 20.57 -11.83
CA SER A 2 -0.17 19.31 -12.34
C SER A 2 0.84 18.47 -13.13
N LYS A 3 1.92 19.08 -13.61
CA LYS A 3 3.07 18.42 -14.28
C LYS A 3 3.89 17.50 -13.36
N GLN A 4 3.69 17.58 -12.04
CA GLN A 4 4.40 16.74 -11.07
C GLN A 4 3.74 15.37 -10.84
N TYR A 5 2.47 15.19 -11.26
CA TYR A 5 1.80 13.90 -11.23
C TYR A 5 2.08 13.15 -12.52
N LYS A 6 2.76 12.03 -12.38
CA LYS A 6 3.12 11.13 -13.48
C LYS A 6 3.33 9.73 -12.92
N ILE A 7 3.01 8.73 -13.72
CA ILE A 7 3.22 7.35 -13.35
C ILE A 7 4.73 7.11 -13.18
N GLY A 8 5.08 6.52 -12.03
CA GLY A 8 6.45 6.17 -11.67
C GLY A 8 6.85 4.77 -12.16
N PRO A 9 7.83 4.12 -11.50
CA PRO A 9 8.25 2.78 -11.84
C PRO A 9 7.07 1.79 -11.80
N PRO A 10 6.99 0.85 -12.76
CA PRO A 10 6.02 -0.23 -12.68
C PRO A 10 6.35 -1.14 -11.48
N MET A 11 5.33 -1.68 -10.84
CA MET A 11 5.51 -2.69 -9.80
C MET A 11 5.75 -4.06 -10.45
N THR A 12 6.48 -4.94 -9.77
CA THR A 12 6.66 -6.33 -10.16
C THR A 12 5.33 -7.09 -10.11
N LYS A 13 5.34 -8.35 -10.55
CA LYS A 13 4.23 -9.27 -10.23
C LYS A 13 4.17 -9.46 -8.71
N THR A 14 2.97 -9.76 -8.21
CA THR A 14 2.78 -10.15 -6.81
C THR A 14 3.50 -11.47 -6.53
N VAL A 15 4.30 -11.48 -5.48
CA VAL A 15 4.97 -12.66 -4.93
C VAL A 15 4.14 -13.15 -3.75
N ILE A 16 3.71 -14.42 -3.82
CA ILE A 16 2.94 -15.07 -2.75
C ILE A 16 3.91 -15.72 -1.77
N LEU A 17 3.80 -15.35 -0.48
CA LEU A 17 4.57 -15.94 0.62
C LEU A 17 3.75 -16.95 1.43
N ARG A 18 2.43 -16.75 1.50
CA ARG A 18 1.48 -17.67 2.14
C ARG A 18 0.23 -17.79 1.26
N GLN A 19 -0.23 -19.02 1.09
CA GLN A 19 -1.48 -19.30 0.38
C GLN A 19 -2.67 -18.99 1.29
N THR A 20 -3.74 -18.50 0.68
CA THR A 20 -5.02 -18.17 1.34
C THR A 20 -6.12 -19.07 0.80
N TYR A 21 -7.01 -19.50 1.67
CA TYR A 21 -8.07 -20.47 1.36
C TYR A 21 -9.43 -19.96 1.83
N LEU A 22 -10.49 -20.28 1.10
CA LEU A 22 -11.86 -20.07 1.54
C LEU A 22 -12.28 -21.12 2.55
N SER A 23 -12.85 -20.69 3.67
CA SER A 23 -13.28 -21.59 4.75
C SER A 23 -14.44 -22.50 4.35
N SER A 24 -15.32 -22.05 3.45
CA SER A 24 -16.51 -22.83 3.07
C SER A 24 -16.19 -24.13 2.31
N ASN A 25 -15.15 -24.14 1.48
CA ASN A 25 -14.89 -25.22 0.54
C ASN A 25 -13.39 -25.58 0.39
N GLY A 26 -12.49 -24.89 1.10
CA GLY A 26 -11.04 -25.09 0.98
C GLY A 26 -10.44 -24.61 -0.35
N GLU A 27 -11.16 -23.78 -1.13
CA GLU A 27 -10.68 -23.26 -2.40
C GLU A 27 -9.47 -22.34 -2.19
N LEU A 28 -8.38 -22.61 -2.91
CA LEU A 28 -7.19 -21.75 -2.95
C LEU A 28 -7.52 -20.43 -3.67
N ILE A 29 -7.39 -19.32 -2.95
CA ILE A 29 -7.67 -17.97 -3.46
C ILE A 29 -6.47 -17.04 -3.22
N ASN A 30 -5.49 -17.04 -4.11
CA ASN A 30 -4.29 -16.20 -3.93
C ASN A 30 -4.57 -14.72 -4.23
N PRO A 31 -4.09 -13.78 -3.39
CA PRO A 31 -4.28 -12.35 -3.60
C PRO A 31 -3.40 -11.81 -4.73
N LEU A 32 -3.89 -10.78 -5.41
CA LEU A 32 -3.16 -9.95 -6.35
C LEU A 32 -3.06 -8.53 -5.79
N ILE A 33 -1.85 -8.04 -5.54
CA ILE A 33 -1.63 -6.67 -5.05
C ILE A 33 -1.58 -5.72 -6.24
N TRP A 34 -2.45 -4.71 -6.20
CA TRP A 34 -2.42 -3.58 -7.12
C TRP A 34 -1.65 -2.44 -6.46
N ALA A 35 -0.60 -1.95 -7.09
CA ALA A 35 0.13 -0.79 -6.61
C ALA A 35 0.62 0.07 -7.78
N ARG A 36 0.57 1.40 -7.60
CA ARG A 36 1.04 2.36 -8.60
C ARG A 36 1.60 3.60 -7.94
N ILE A 37 2.75 4.05 -8.43
CA ILE A 37 3.33 5.34 -8.07
C ILE A 37 2.75 6.40 -9.01
N ASP A 38 2.13 7.44 -8.46
CA ASP A 38 1.47 8.50 -9.22
C ASP A 38 2.24 9.84 -9.19
N ARG A 39 3.35 9.90 -8.43
CA ARG A 39 4.22 11.07 -8.28
C ARG A 39 5.54 10.70 -7.64
N GLY A 40 6.61 11.44 -7.96
CA GLY A 40 7.82 11.54 -7.12
C GLY A 40 9.09 10.86 -7.66
N PHE A 41 8.99 10.14 -8.78
CA PHE A 41 10.11 9.43 -9.40
C PHE A 41 10.28 9.80 -10.87
N ASP A 42 11.51 9.95 -11.32
CA ASP A 42 11.90 10.28 -12.69
C ASP A 42 12.74 9.15 -13.29
N PHE A 43 12.45 8.73 -14.51
CA PHE A 43 13.32 7.81 -15.25
C PHE A 43 14.35 8.61 -16.05
N LYS A 44 15.65 8.44 -15.76
CA LYS A 44 16.76 9.11 -16.46
C LYS A 44 17.94 8.16 -16.58
N ASN A 45 18.57 8.13 -17.76
CA ASN A 45 19.78 7.33 -18.02
C ASN A 45 19.62 5.85 -17.62
N GLY A 46 18.45 5.26 -17.87
CA GLY A 46 18.16 3.87 -17.51
C GLY A 46 17.81 3.63 -16.03
N GLU A 47 17.81 4.66 -15.19
CA GLU A 47 17.58 4.54 -13.74
C GLU A 47 16.30 5.26 -13.30
N TRP A 48 15.56 4.67 -12.37
CA TRP A 48 14.50 5.36 -11.64
C TRP A 48 15.08 6.14 -10.47
N ILE A 49 14.84 7.45 -10.45
CA ILE A 49 15.43 8.38 -9.50
C ILE A 49 14.33 9.00 -8.65
N GLY A 50 14.44 8.81 -7.34
CA GLY A 50 13.70 9.55 -6.33
C GLY A 50 14.60 10.56 -5.63
N TYR A 51 13.99 11.58 -5.03
CA TYR A 51 14.72 12.58 -4.25
C TYR A 51 14.29 12.50 -2.78
N LYS A 52 15.25 12.42 -1.87
CA LYS A 52 15.04 12.27 -0.42
C LYS A 52 14.06 13.31 0.14
N ARG A 53 14.16 14.56 -0.34
CA ARG A 53 13.37 15.70 0.16
C ARG A 53 12.08 15.96 -0.64
N ASN A 54 11.79 15.14 -1.64
CA ASN A 54 10.59 15.29 -2.44
C ASN A 54 9.54 14.29 -1.99
N TYR A 55 8.28 14.70 -2.09
CA TYR A 55 7.16 13.80 -1.90
C TYR A 55 6.93 12.92 -3.11
N PHE A 56 6.68 11.65 -2.82
CA PHE A 56 6.05 10.71 -3.73
C PHE A 56 4.63 10.37 -3.26
N THR A 57 3.85 9.85 -4.19
CA THR A 57 2.48 9.36 -3.94
C THR A 57 2.41 7.94 -4.49
N LEU A 58 2.00 6.99 -3.65
CA LEU A 58 1.75 5.60 -4.01
C LEU A 58 0.32 5.24 -3.62
N VAL A 59 -0.43 4.67 -4.55
CA VAL A 59 -1.75 4.09 -4.27
C VAL A 59 -1.66 2.57 -4.34
N SER A 60 -2.32 1.88 -3.42
CA SER A 60 -2.37 0.42 -3.43
C SER A 60 -3.68 -0.16 -2.90
N SER A 61 -4.03 -1.33 -3.40
CA SER A 61 -5.12 -2.19 -2.95
C SER A 61 -4.71 -3.65 -3.22
N PHE A 62 -5.60 -4.59 -2.97
CA PHE A 62 -5.44 -5.96 -3.43
C PHE A 62 -6.79 -6.50 -3.90
N GLU A 63 -6.80 -7.54 -4.72
CA GLU A 63 -8.01 -8.29 -5.05
C GLU A 63 -7.74 -9.79 -4.95
N PHE A 64 -8.80 -10.59 -4.86
CA PHE A 64 -8.74 -12.01 -5.16
C PHE A 64 -9.23 -12.18 -6.59
N PRO A 65 -8.40 -12.60 -7.55
CA PRO A 65 -8.81 -12.69 -8.96
C PRO A 65 -10.10 -13.49 -9.13
N GLN A 66 -11.02 -12.98 -9.96
CA GLN A 66 -12.33 -13.59 -10.23
C GLN A 66 -13.26 -13.73 -9.00
N LYS A 67 -12.94 -13.07 -7.88
CA LYS A 67 -13.80 -13.02 -6.69
C LYS A 67 -14.26 -11.60 -6.43
N GLU A 68 -15.55 -11.47 -6.16
CA GLU A 68 -16.18 -10.23 -5.73
C GLU A 68 -16.01 -10.01 -4.22
N LEU A 69 -16.31 -8.80 -3.74
CA LEU A 69 -16.30 -8.48 -2.29
C LEU A 69 -17.20 -9.42 -1.47
N SER A 70 -18.21 -10.00 -2.11
CA SER A 70 -19.18 -10.94 -1.51
C SER A 70 -18.53 -12.16 -0.85
N ILE A 71 -17.30 -12.53 -1.19
CA ILE A 71 -16.57 -13.57 -0.46
C ILE A 71 -16.34 -13.19 1.01
N LEU A 72 -16.10 -11.91 1.31
CA LEU A 72 -15.92 -11.45 2.69
C LEU A 72 -17.25 -11.25 3.43
N GLU A 73 -18.35 -11.22 2.69
CA GLU A 73 -19.72 -11.03 3.22
C GLU A 73 -20.38 -12.37 3.54
N ASN A 74 -20.00 -13.43 2.82
CA ASN A 74 -20.62 -14.76 2.90
C ASN A 74 -19.68 -15.85 3.40
N ASP A 75 -18.38 -15.61 3.41
CA ASP A 75 -17.35 -16.57 3.77
C ASP A 75 -16.27 -15.92 4.67
N SER A 76 -15.27 -16.71 5.03
CA SER A 76 -14.04 -16.26 5.66
C SER A 76 -12.81 -16.85 4.97
N VAL A 77 -11.65 -16.28 5.28
CA VAL A 77 -10.37 -16.71 4.71
C VAL A 77 -9.49 -17.27 5.83
N TYR A 78 -8.75 -18.33 5.55
CA TYR A 78 -7.74 -18.87 6.45
C TYR A 78 -6.39 -19.07 5.72
N LEU A 79 -5.32 -19.14 6.52
CA LEU A 79 -3.98 -19.57 6.10
C LEU A 79 -3.68 -20.95 6.69
N LEU A 80 -2.63 -21.61 6.20
CA LEU A 80 -2.05 -22.76 6.87
C LEU A 80 -0.76 -22.36 7.59
N ASP A 81 -0.60 -22.79 8.83
CA ASP A 81 0.69 -22.74 9.53
C ASP A 81 1.65 -23.84 9.01
N PRO A 82 2.93 -23.86 9.43
CA PRO A 82 3.89 -24.89 9.01
C PRO A 82 3.45 -26.33 9.32
N GLU A 83 2.63 -26.52 10.35
CA GLU A 83 2.08 -27.81 10.79
C GLU A 83 0.83 -28.23 9.99
N GLY A 84 0.32 -27.35 9.12
CA GLY A 84 -0.88 -27.58 8.31
C GLY A 84 -2.19 -27.27 9.05
N THR A 85 -2.13 -26.62 10.21
CA THR A 85 -3.30 -26.17 10.95
C THR A 85 -3.89 -24.92 10.30
N GLN A 86 -5.22 -24.84 10.27
CA GLN A 86 -5.91 -23.66 9.78
C GLN A 86 -5.75 -22.49 10.76
N VAL A 87 -5.30 -21.36 10.23
CA VAL A 87 -5.17 -20.08 10.93
C VAL A 87 -6.20 -19.11 10.34
N PRO A 88 -7.34 -18.88 11.01
CA PRO A 88 -8.37 -17.97 10.51
C PRO A 88 -7.87 -16.53 10.43
N VAL A 89 -8.13 -15.87 9.29
CA VAL A 89 -7.80 -14.46 9.08
C VAL A 89 -8.97 -13.59 9.51
N HIS A 90 -8.73 -12.63 10.41
CA HIS A 90 -9.73 -11.64 10.83
C HIS A 90 -9.82 -10.46 9.86
N PHE A 91 -8.70 -9.96 9.37
CA PHE A 91 -8.69 -8.91 8.36
C PHE A 91 -7.38 -8.86 7.60
N PHE A 92 -7.40 -8.20 6.45
CA PHE A 92 -6.22 -7.88 5.68
C PHE A 92 -5.82 -6.42 5.86
N ALA A 93 -4.52 -6.12 5.75
CA ALA A 93 -4.01 -4.76 5.78
C ALA A 93 -2.84 -4.59 4.80
N LEU A 94 -2.58 -3.37 4.36
CA LEU A 94 -1.42 -3.03 3.55
C LEU A 94 -0.37 -2.26 4.36
N ARG A 95 0.89 -2.59 4.11
CA ARG A 95 2.07 -1.90 4.63
C ARG A 95 2.96 -1.45 3.48
N LEU A 96 3.50 -0.24 3.57
CA LEU A 96 4.49 0.30 2.65
C LEU A 96 5.84 0.43 3.38
N ILE A 97 6.87 -0.20 2.84
CA ILE A 97 8.26 -0.10 3.32
C ILE A 97 9.21 0.27 2.19
N SER A 98 10.42 0.69 2.55
CA SER A 98 11.54 0.83 1.63
C SER A 98 12.74 0.04 2.15
N THR A 99 13.38 -0.73 1.28
CA THR A 99 14.49 -1.61 1.67
C THR A 99 15.66 -1.41 0.71
N CYS A 100 16.88 -1.38 1.23
CA CYS A 100 18.10 -1.37 0.44
C CYS A 100 18.36 -2.79 -0.08
N ILE A 101 18.67 -2.93 -1.37
CA ILE A 101 18.90 -4.24 -2.00
C ILE A 101 20.21 -4.86 -1.48
N GLU A 102 21.25 -4.04 -1.26
CA GLU A 102 22.60 -4.53 -0.99
C GLU A 102 22.77 -5.11 0.42
N ASP A 103 22.05 -4.61 1.42
CA ASP A 103 22.21 -5.02 2.83
C ASP A 103 20.88 -5.25 3.57
N ASN A 104 19.74 -5.26 2.86
CA ASN A 104 18.40 -5.39 3.43
C ASN A 104 18.04 -4.34 4.49
N PHE A 105 18.79 -3.23 4.56
CA PHE A 105 18.49 -2.15 5.49
C PHE A 105 17.14 -1.51 5.15
N GLU A 106 16.22 -1.46 6.12
CA GLU A 106 14.96 -0.75 5.95
C GLU A 106 15.19 0.77 5.98
N ALA A 107 15.04 1.41 4.82
CA ALA A 107 15.16 2.84 4.67
C ALA A 107 13.88 3.51 5.22
N PRO A 108 13.94 4.24 6.35
CA PRO A 108 12.74 4.72 7.01
C PRO A 108 12.00 5.75 6.14
N LEU A 109 10.68 5.58 6.06
CA LEU A 109 9.77 6.49 5.36
C LEU A 109 9.04 7.39 6.37
N ALA A 110 8.68 8.59 5.92
CA ALA A 110 7.88 9.55 6.67
C ALA A 110 6.76 10.11 5.78
N GLN A 111 5.54 10.10 6.30
CA GLN A 111 4.34 10.64 5.68
C GLN A 111 3.95 11.95 6.38
N HIS A 112 3.74 13.00 5.59
CA HIS A 112 3.42 14.32 6.09
C HIS A 112 1.97 14.70 5.85
N THR A 113 1.41 15.49 6.77
CA THR A 113 0.12 16.15 6.54
C THR A 113 0.25 17.29 5.51
N ALA A 114 -0.88 17.83 5.05
CA ALA A 114 -0.90 19.00 4.16
C ALA A 114 -0.18 20.23 4.75
N LYS A 115 0.01 20.29 6.08
CA LYS A 115 0.70 21.37 6.79
C LYS A 115 2.24 21.23 6.80
N ARG A 116 2.81 20.21 6.14
CA ARG A 116 4.25 19.95 5.96
C ARG A 116 5.07 20.14 7.24
N ASP A 117 5.82 21.24 7.37
CA ASP A 117 6.81 21.48 8.41
C ASP A 117 6.15 21.90 9.73
N ARG A 118 4.93 22.44 9.63
CA ARG A 118 4.11 22.86 10.78
C ARG A 118 3.15 21.75 11.22
N GLY A 119 3.20 20.59 10.58
CA GLY A 119 2.37 19.45 10.89
C GLY A 119 3.22 18.26 11.34
N PRO A 120 2.62 17.30 12.03
CA PRO A 120 3.36 16.11 12.43
C PRO A 120 3.71 15.26 11.21
N SER A 121 4.80 14.50 11.34
CA SER A 121 5.22 13.46 10.39
C SER A 121 5.29 12.12 11.08
N TYR A 122 4.76 11.07 10.46
CA TYR A 122 4.73 9.72 11.02
C TYR A 122 5.17 8.72 9.95
N PRO A 123 5.63 7.51 10.31
CA PRO A 123 5.75 6.42 9.35
C PRO A 123 4.40 6.19 8.62
N PRO A 124 4.43 5.75 7.35
CA PRO A 124 3.22 5.30 6.67
C PRO A 124 2.47 4.27 7.51
N ARG A 125 1.17 4.48 7.69
CA ARG A 125 0.35 3.62 8.54
C ARG A 125 0.11 2.27 7.87
N ILE A 126 0.05 1.21 8.68
CA ILE A 126 -0.56 -0.05 8.25
C ILE A 126 -2.07 0.17 8.21
N THR A 127 -2.70 -0.11 7.09
CA THR A 127 -4.12 0.23 6.86
C THR A 127 -4.95 -1.00 6.55
N PRO A 128 -5.98 -1.34 7.37
CA PRO A 128 -6.92 -2.40 7.05
C PRO A 128 -7.60 -2.16 5.70
N VAL A 129 -7.61 -3.18 4.86
CA VAL A 129 -8.13 -3.09 3.48
C VAL A 129 -8.99 -4.28 3.12
N ILE A 130 -10.02 -4.03 2.32
CA ILE A 130 -10.83 -5.06 1.66
C ILE A 130 -10.43 -5.24 0.19
N PRO A 131 -10.73 -6.40 -0.43
CA PRO A 131 -10.49 -6.63 -1.85
C PRO A 131 -11.18 -5.56 -2.72
N ALA A 132 -10.39 -4.87 -3.53
CA ALA A 132 -10.84 -3.89 -4.51
C ALA A 132 -9.68 -3.52 -5.47
N ARG A 133 -10.01 -2.78 -6.53
CA ARG A 133 -9.02 -2.22 -7.45
C ARG A 133 -8.57 -0.84 -7.06
N ILE A 134 -7.34 -0.48 -7.43
CA ILE A 134 -6.85 0.89 -7.29
C ILE A 134 -7.59 1.84 -8.25
N PRO A 135 -7.79 3.10 -7.86
CA PRO A 135 -8.32 4.12 -8.76
C PRO A 135 -7.38 4.41 -9.93
N SER A 136 -7.93 4.97 -11.01
CA SER A 136 -7.13 5.37 -12.17
C SER A 136 -6.18 6.53 -11.84
N HIS A 137 -5.10 6.66 -12.62
CA HIS A 137 -4.16 7.79 -12.47
C HIS A 137 -4.87 9.16 -12.61
N LEU A 138 -5.89 9.24 -13.48
CA LEU A 138 -6.67 10.47 -13.66
C LEU A 138 -7.41 10.86 -12.38
N VAL A 139 -8.07 9.91 -11.72
CA VAL A 139 -8.75 10.13 -10.43
C VAL A 139 -7.76 10.62 -9.37
N MET A 140 -6.55 10.04 -9.34
CA MET A 140 -5.49 10.46 -8.41
C MET A 140 -4.99 11.89 -8.68
N LYS A 141 -4.83 12.26 -9.95
CA LYS A 141 -4.41 13.60 -10.38
C LYS A 141 -5.47 14.66 -10.07
N GLU A 142 -6.75 14.33 -10.25
CA GLU A 142 -7.86 15.21 -9.90
C GLU A 142 -7.95 15.43 -8.40
N ASN A 143 -7.78 14.36 -7.60
CA ASN A 143 -7.83 14.41 -6.13
C ASN A 143 -6.88 15.43 -5.52
N ALA A 144 -5.67 15.56 -6.08
CA ALA A 144 -4.68 16.52 -5.61
C ALA A 144 -5.18 17.98 -5.59
N ASN A 145 -6.25 18.29 -6.33
CA ASN A 145 -6.80 19.63 -6.49
C ASN A 145 -8.27 19.74 -6.05
N ILE A 146 -8.86 18.69 -5.46
CA ILE A 146 -10.27 18.75 -5.04
C ILE A 146 -10.41 19.73 -3.86
N ARG A 147 -11.26 20.74 -4.06
CA ARG A 147 -11.71 21.68 -3.02
C ARG A 147 -13.22 21.60 -2.77
N ASN A 148 -13.95 20.83 -3.58
CA ASN A 148 -15.41 20.74 -3.55
C ASN A 148 -15.87 19.48 -2.80
N LEU A 149 -16.80 19.67 -1.86
CA LEU A 149 -17.37 18.62 -1.01
C LEU A 149 -18.08 17.49 -1.78
N SER A 150 -18.77 17.76 -2.89
CA SER A 150 -19.45 16.71 -3.67
C SER A 150 -18.46 15.79 -4.38
N LYS A 151 -17.37 16.37 -4.93
CA LYS A 151 -16.26 15.62 -5.51
C LYS A 151 -15.49 14.82 -4.46
N LEU A 152 -15.35 15.33 -3.23
CA LEU A 152 -14.76 14.58 -2.11
C LEU A 152 -15.58 13.33 -1.77
N LYS A 153 -16.92 13.42 -1.74
CA LYS A 153 -17.78 12.24 -1.51
C LYS A 153 -17.61 11.18 -2.59
N LEU A 154 -17.54 11.58 -3.87
CA LEU A 154 -17.28 10.65 -4.96
C LEU A 154 -15.89 10.03 -4.84
N PHE A 155 -14.88 10.82 -4.48
CA PHE A 155 -13.52 10.35 -4.28
C PHE A 155 -13.44 9.34 -3.13
N ASN A 156 -14.09 9.61 -2.00
CA ASN A 156 -14.09 8.70 -0.85
C ASN A 156 -14.63 7.30 -1.18
N ARG A 157 -15.57 7.17 -2.14
CA ARG A 157 -16.09 5.86 -2.57
C ARG A 157 -15.02 4.96 -3.21
N TYR A 158 -13.97 5.55 -3.78
CA TYR A 158 -12.83 4.79 -4.31
C TYR A 158 -11.91 4.25 -3.21
N PHE A 159 -11.87 4.91 -2.05
CA PHE A 159 -10.88 4.63 -1.00
C PHE A 159 -11.48 3.91 0.20
N TYR A 160 -12.79 4.03 0.43
CA TYR A 160 -13.42 3.55 1.63
C TYR A 160 -14.68 2.76 1.33
N LEU A 161 -14.93 1.75 2.16
CA LEU A 161 -16.20 1.05 2.19
C LEU A 161 -17.28 1.98 2.75
N ASP A 162 -18.47 1.96 2.14
CA ASP A 162 -19.62 2.66 2.71
C ASP A 162 -19.95 2.09 4.10
N PRO A 163 -19.95 2.91 5.17
CA PRO A 163 -20.30 2.44 6.51
C PRO A 163 -21.68 1.76 6.60
N GLN A 164 -22.62 2.12 5.73
CA GLN A 164 -23.95 1.49 5.68
C GLN A 164 -23.90 0.09 5.05
N HIS A 165 -22.91 -0.20 4.20
CA HIS A 165 -22.72 -1.53 3.60
C HIS A 165 -22.41 -2.56 4.68
N ARG A 166 -21.50 -2.21 5.60
CA ARG A 166 -21.09 -3.09 6.71
C ARG A 166 -22.24 -3.44 7.65
N LYS A 167 -23.28 -2.61 7.76
CA LYS A 167 -24.45 -2.93 8.60
C LYS A 167 -25.37 -3.99 8.00
N LYS A 168 -25.24 -4.27 6.70
CA LYS A 168 -26.12 -5.18 5.96
C LYS A 168 -25.54 -6.58 5.76
N VAL A 169 -24.28 -6.80 6.14
CA VAL A 169 -23.62 -8.10 5.96
C VAL A 169 -23.98 -9.06 7.09
N LYS A 170 -23.82 -10.37 6.83
CA LYS A 170 -24.14 -11.43 7.80
C LYS A 170 -23.29 -11.26 9.08
N PRO A 171 -23.84 -11.47 10.28
CA PRO A 171 -23.11 -11.30 11.55
C PRO A 171 -21.77 -12.06 11.61
N LYS A 172 -21.71 -13.28 11.07
CA LYS A 172 -20.52 -14.14 11.05
C LYS A 172 -19.56 -13.92 9.87
N SER A 173 -19.80 -12.89 9.05
CA SER A 173 -18.95 -12.60 7.89
C SER A 173 -17.58 -12.06 8.29
N MET A 174 -16.55 -12.33 7.49
CA MET A 174 -15.21 -11.77 7.71
C MET A 174 -15.22 -10.24 7.68
N LEU A 175 -16.14 -9.61 6.96
CA LEU A 175 -16.22 -8.14 6.96
C LEU A 175 -16.54 -7.57 8.37
N ASN A 176 -17.23 -8.33 9.22
CA ASN A 176 -17.50 -7.92 10.59
C ASN A 176 -16.30 -8.08 11.53
N THR A 177 -15.29 -8.88 11.17
CA THR A 177 -14.07 -9.05 11.97
C THR A 177 -13.02 -7.96 11.72
N TYR A 178 -13.24 -7.07 10.76
CA TYR A 178 -12.39 -5.88 10.57
C TYR A 178 -12.49 -4.93 11.78
N PRO A 179 -11.45 -4.11 12.06
CA PRO A 179 -11.53 -3.09 13.10
C PRO A 179 -12.70 -2.11 12.88
N GLU A 180 -13.24 -1.50 13.95
CA GLU A 180 -14.39 -0.58 13.87
C GLU A 180 -14.11 0.72 13.10
N MET A 181 -12.83 1.05 12.90
CA MET A 181 -12.41 2.20 12.10
C MET A 181 -12.83 2.06 10.61
N GLU A 182 -12.65 3.15 9.88
CA GLU A 182 -12.94 3.20 8.44
C GLU A 182 -12.17 2.10 7.68
N VAL A 183 -12.90 1.25 6.97
CA VAL A 183 -12.34 0.12 6.21
C VAL A 183 -12.01 0.60 4.80
N SER A 184 -10.75 0.48 4.40
CA SER A 184 -10.28 0.99 3.10
C SER A 184 -10.50 -0.01 1.96
N ARG A 185 -10.90 0.48 0.79
CA ARG A 185 -10.83 -0.23 -0.51
C ARG A 185 -9.46 -0.07 -1.15
N ALA A 186 -8.85 1.08 -0.97
CA ALA A 186 -7.51 1.39 -1.43
C ALA A 186 -6.83 2.31 -0.42
N VAL A 187 -5.51 2.27 -0.36
CA VAL A 187 -4.68 3.12 0.50
C VAL A 187 -3.96 4.12 -0.38
N ASN A 188 -4.10 5.40 -0.03
CA ASN A 188 -3.34 6.49 -0.66
C ASN A 188 -2.21 6.93 0.27
N TYR A 189 -1.00 6.46 -0.01
CA TYR A 189 0.21 6.93 0.63
C TYR A 189 0.64 8.25 -0.03
N ASP A 190 -0.01 9.35 0.35
CA ASP A 190 0.28 10.68 -0.17
C ASP A 190 1.28 11.45 0.71
N ARG A 191 2.09 12.31 0.09
CA ARG A 191 3.15 13.10 0.75
C ARG A 191 4.15 12.25 1.54
N VAL A 192 4.52 11.10 1.00
CA VAL A 192 5.57 10.26 1.58
C VAL A 192 6.94 10.72 1.08
N GLN A 193 7.92 10.70 1.96
CA GLN A 193 9.33 10.90 1.64
C GLN A 193 10.20 9.95 2.48
N TYR A 194 11.48 9.87 2.16
CA TYR A 194 12.44 9.23 3.06
C TYR A 194 12.62 10.10 4.31
N ALA A 195 12.66 9.47 5.49
CA ALA A 195 12.74 10.18 6.76
C ALA A 195 14.01 11.04 6.86
N ALA A 196 13.96 12.10 7.67
CA ALA A 196 15.11 12.99 7.86
C ALA A 196 16.35 12.23 8.36
N SER A 197 16.15 11.27 9.26
CA SER A 197 17.18 10.38 9.83
C SER A 197 17.86 9.46 8.80
N PHE A 198 17.26 9.26 7.62
CA PHE A 198 17.78 8.34 6.63
C PHE A 198 19.11 8.82 6.00
N GLN A 199 20.19 8.11 6.27
CA GLN A 199 21.52 8.43 5.75
C GLN A 199 21.81 7.70 4.43
N TYR A 200 21.27 8.20 3.32
CA TYR A 200 21.39 7.59 1.98
C TYR A 200 22.82 7.45 1.43
N ARG A 201 23.82 8.06 2.07
CA ARG A 201 25.25 8.01 1.69
C ARG A 201 26.12 7.11 2.58
N LYS A 202 25.54 6.29 3.47
CA LYS A 202 26.33 5.40 4.33
C LYS A 202 27.21 4.44 3.51
N SER A 203 28.46 4.29 3.96
CA SER A 203 29.49 3.39 3.43
C SER A 203 28.95 1.98 3.15
N PRO A 204 29.39 1.29 2.07
CA PRO A 204 30.55 1.61 1.23
C PRO A 204 30.32 2.72 0.20
N PRO A 205 31.38 3.31 -0.39
CA PRO A 205 31.24 4.24 -1.51
C PRO A 205 30.65 3.51 -2.73
N GLY A 206 29.35 3.74 -3.00
CA GLY A 206 28.66 3.13 -4.12
C GLY A 206 27.25 3.68 -4.31
N LYS A 207 26.71 3.53 -5.52
CA LYS A 207 25.27 3.74 -5.75
C LYS A 207 24.51 2.64 -5.04
N ARG A 208 23.74 3.00 -4.02
CA ARG A 208 22.83 2.08 -3.31
C ARG A 208 21.47 2.08 -3.98
N HIS A 209 20.87 0.91 -4.06
CA HIS A 209 19.56 0.74 -4.68
C HIS A 209 18.52 0.38 -3.63
N TYR A 210 17.38 1.03 -3.74
CA TYR A 210 16.25 0.83 -2.85
C TYR A 210 15.07 0.30 -3.63
N VAL A 211 14.21 -0.47 -2.98
CA VAL A 211 12.91 -0.85 -3.52
C VAL A 211 11.83 -0.31 -2.60
N LEU A 212 10.75 0.20 -3.18
CA LEU A 212 9.51 0.38 -2.42
C LEU A 212 8.73 -0.92 -2.50
N ARG A 213 8.40 -1.49 -1.35
CA ARG A 213 7.63 -2.73 -1.25
C ARG A 213 6.29 -2.47 -0.60
N VAL A 214 5.23 -2.92 -1.26
CA VAL A 214 3.89 -3.01 -0.68
C VAL A 214 3.67 -4.44 -0.26
N GLU A 215 3.30 -4.64 1.00
CA GLU A 215 3.05 -5.94 1.59
C GLU A 215 1.59 -6.06 2.00
N LEU A 216 0.97 -7.17 1.64
CA LEU A 216 -0.33 -7.58 2.14
C LEU A 216 -0.14 -8.43 3.39
N LEU A 217 -0.69 -7.96 4.50
CA LEU A 217 -0.66 -8.61 5.79
C LEU A 217 -2.02 -9.26 6.06
N ALA A 218 -2.02 -10.49 6.57
CA ALA A 218 -3.16 -11.10 7.22
C ALA A 218 -3.01 -10.93 8.73
N TYR A 219 -4.09 -10.54 9.40
CA TYR A 219 -4.18 -10.49 10.86
C TYR A 219 -5.04 -11.63 11.34
N PRO A 220 -4.45 -12.70 11.92
CA PRO A 220 -5.20 -13.68 12.69
C PRO A 220 -5.65 -13.08 14.02
N LYS A 221 -6.56 -13.77 14.70
CA LYS A 221 -6.93 -13.42 16.08
C LYS A 221 -5.76 -13.66 17.03
N ASP A 222 -5.45 -12.69 17.88
CA ASP A 222 -4.48 -12.84 18.99
C ASP A 222 -3.06 -13.27 18.56
N MET A 223 -2.70 -13.07 17.28
CA MET A 223 -1.40 -13.41 16.72
C MET A 223 -0.74 -12.17 16.09
N SER A 224 0.57 -12.26 15.88
CA SER A 224 1.28 -11.28 15.07
C SER A 224 0.81 -11.33 13.61
N PRO A 225 0.79 -10.18 12.90
CA PRO A 225 0.42 -10.17 11.49
C PRO A 225 1.39 -11.01 10.65
N ILE A 226 0.85 -11.71 9.67
CA ILE A 226 1.58 -12.58 8.76
C ILE A 226 1.63 -11.91 7.39
N THR A 227 2.82 -11.72 6.83
CA THR A 227 2.94 -11.25 5.45
C THR A 227 2.52 -12.35 4.48
N VAL A 228 1.44 -12.11 3.75
CA VAL A 228 0.85 -13.07 2.81
C VAL A 228 1.46 -12.94 1.42
N ALA A 229 1.65 -11.72 0.96
CA ALA A 229 2.15 -11.43 -0.36
C ALA A 229 2.82 -10.06 -0.40
N TYR A 230 3.66 -9.82 -1.40
CA TYR A 230 4.22 -8.50 -1.66
C TYR A 230 4.37 -8.20 -3.15
N THR A 231 4.49 -6.92 -3.46
CA THR A 231 4.96 -6.44 -4.76
C THR A 231 5.93 -5.29 -4.53
N GLU A 232 6.89 -5.10 -5.41
CA GLU A 232 7.90 -4.07 -5.25
C GLU A 232 8.24 -3.35 -6.54
N THR A 233 8.93 -2.22 -6.44
CA THR A 233 9.47 -1.51 -7.59
C THR A 233 10.73 -2.20 -8.13
N PRO A 234 11.15 -1.93 -9.38
CA PRO A 234 12.54 -2.10 -9.76
C PRO A 234 13.48 -1.26 -8.86
N PRO A 235 14.79 -1.50 -8.93
CA PRO A 235 15.81 -0.71 -8.22
C PRO A 235 15.63 0.80 -8.41
N LEU A 236 15.64 1.53 -7.29
CA LEU A 236 15.50 2.99 -7.22
C LEU A 236 16.78 3.62 -6.69
N ILE A 237 17.20 4.71 -7.31
CA ILE A 237 18.27 5.57 -6.82
C ILE A 237 17.66 6.72 -6.01
N VAL A 238 18.12 6.90 -4.78
CA VAL A 238 17.72 8.03 -3.93
C VAL A 238 18.80 9.10 -3.94
N ARG A 239 18.47 10.30 -4.43
CA ARG A 239 19.38 11.46 -4.42
C ARG A 239 18.98 12.47 -3.36
N GLY A 240 19.92 13.34 -2.97
CA GLY A 240 19.70 14.39 -1.97
C GLY A 240 18.66 15.45 -2.38
N ARG A 241 19.06 16.43 -3.20
CA ARG A 241 18.20 17.48 -3.75
C ARG A 241 18.07 17.34 -5.27
N SER A 242 16.95 17.81 -5.83
CA SER A 242 16.77 17.90 -7.28
C SER A 242 17.82 18.85 -7.89
N PRO A 243 18.44 18.52 -9.04
CA PRO A 243 19.36 19.43 -9.75
C PRO A 243 18.75 20.78 -10.08
N SER A 244 17.42 20.87 -10.18
CA SER A 244 16.66 22.11 -10.39
C SER A 244 16.57 23.02 -9.15
N SER A 245 17.57 22.96 -8.27
CA SER A 245 17.67 23.78 -7.06
C SER A 245 18.96 24.63 -7.06
N TYR A 246 19.51 24.89 -8.24
CA TYR A 246 20.37 26.04 -8.52
C TYR A 246 19.59 27.02 -9.40
#